data_AF-A0A2W6CB26-F1
#
_entry.id   AF-A0A2W6CB26-F1
#
_cell.length_a   1.000
_cell.length_b   1.000
_cell.length_c   1.000
_cell.angle_alpha   90.00
_cell.angle_beta   90.00
_cell.angle_gamma   90.00
#
_symmetry.space_group_name_H-M   'P 1'
#
loop_
_entity.id
_entity.type
_entity.pdbx_description
1 polymer ?
#
loop_
_entity_poly.entity_id
_entity_poly.type
_entity_poly.pdbx_seq_one_letter_code
_entity_poly.pdbx_strand_id
1 'polypeptide(L)'
;MPYRCRSQHAVTPQGRGRYPGFDVLDNVHAWDDVTAGVVLARLALPGGLAFFTSAEVGVAAPLLDLLLAQDGDPRVPVLALIDARLAAGETDGWHYDEMPEDAQAWRDTLRLLDEDARARHSGRGFAELTSGKQAALIQAVQDAGTDGQEWHGWSAEHVWSLWTRYACTAFYSHPWAWNEIGFPGPAYPRGYLNAGLDSREHWEVADHDDEDPIPFADRVETARHEHADVVGEERAQERGL
;
A
#
# COMPACT_ATOMS: atom_id res chain seq x y z
N MET A 1 -3.33 -13.24 -28.30
CA MET A 1 -4.56 -13.66 -27.57
C MET A 1 -4.89 -12.52 -26.63
N PRO A 2 -6.02 -11.80 -26.74
CA PRO A 2 -6.37 -10.85 -25.69
C PRO A 2 -6.77 -11.71 -24.49
N TYR A 3 -5.87 -11.83 -23.52
CA TYR A 3 -6.06 -12.64 -22.32
C TYR A 3 -7.16 -12.09 -21.39
N ARG A 4 -7.88 -11.04 -21.81
CA ARG A 4 -8.79 -10.27 -20.97
C ARG A 4 -10.01 -9.75 -21.71
N CYS A 5 -11.09 -9.57 -20.95
CA CYS A 5 -12.25 -8.83 -21.41
C CYS A 5 -11.84 -7.38 -21.72
N ARG A 6 -12.47 -6.76 -22.73
CA ARG A 6 -12.24 -5.35 -23.08
C ARG A 6 -12.53 -4.38 -21.93
N SER A 7 -13.35 -4.80 -20.96
CA SER A 7 -13.64 -4.06 -19.72
C SER A 7 -12.53 -4.14 -18.66
N GLN A 8 -11.45 -4.89 -18.92
CA GLN A 8 -10.30 -5.05 -18.03
C GLN A 8 -9.00 -4.51 -18.64
N HIS A 9 -9.14 -3.60 -19.60
CA HIS A 9 -8.03 -2.85 -20.21
C HIS A 9 -7.82 -1.54 -19.44
N ALA A 10 -6.55 -1.13 -19.28
CA ALA A 10 -6.13 0.10 -18.60
C ALA A 10 -6.71 0.23 -17.17
N VAL A 11 -6.85 -0.90 -16.46
CA VAL A 11 -7.33 -0.89 -15.08
C VAL A 11 -6.26 -0.28 -14.19
N THR A 12 -6.65 0.73 -13.41
CA THR A 12 -5.86 1.34 -12.35
C THR A 12 -6.60 1.24 -11.03
N PRO A 13 -5.90 1.29 -9.88
CA PRO A 13 -6.55 1.32 -8.57
C PRO A 13 -7.54 2.50 -8.51
N GLN A 14 -8.80 2.20 -8.19
CA GLN A 14 -9.91 3.14 -8.04
C GLN A 14 -10.19 3.98 -9.28
N GLY A 15 -9.71 3.56 -10.46
CA GLY A 15 -9.79 4.36 -11.68
C GLY A 15 -8.93 5.64 -11.62
N ARG A 16 -8.06 5.77 -10.61
CA ARG A 16 -7.09 6.87 -10.49
C ARG A 16 -5.89 6.51 -11.35
N GLY A 17 -5.55 7.33 -12.33
CA GLY A 17 -4.44 7.04 -13.23
C GLY A 17 -4.10 8.25 -14.08
N ARG A 18 -2.80 8.49 -14.25
CA ARG A 18 -2.29 9.67 -14.94
C ARG A 18 -2.00 9.44 -16.42
N TYR A 19 -2.25 8.24 -16.93
CA TYR A 19 -1.85 7.82 -18.27
C TYR A 19 -3.05 7.26 -19.03
N PRO A 20 -3.87 8.12 -19.67
CA PRO A 20 -5.13 7.71 -20.28
C PRO A 20 -4.95 6.64 -21.36
N GLY A 21 -5.65 5.51 -21.20
CA GLY A 21 -5.62 4.40 -22.15
C GLY A 21 -4.33 3.58 -22.14
N PHE A 22 -3.37 3.89 -21.27
CA PHE A 22 -2.18 3.09 -21.08
C PHE A 22 -2.54 1.79 -20.35
N ASP A 23 -2.10 0.65 -20.91
CA ASP A 23 -2.14 -0.64 -20.24
C ASP A 23 -0.80 -1.34 -20.43
N VAL A 24 -0.08 -1.53 -19.33
CA VAL A 24 1.21 -2.22 -19.32
C VAL A 24 1.11 -3.63 -19.92
N LEU A 25 -0.07 -4.23 -19.89
CA LEU A 25 -0.26 -5.60 -20.34
C LEU A 25 -0.40 -5.70 -21.86
N ASP A 26 -0.56 -4.57 -22.55
CA ASP A 26 -0.37 -4.52 -24.00
C ASP A 26 1.08 -4.87 -24.38
N ASN A 27 2.05 -4.71 -23.45
CA ASN A 27 3.45 -5.05 -23.65
C ASN A 27 3.82 -6.50 -23.29
N VAL A 28 2.88 -7.35 -22.84
CA VAL A 28 3.19 -8.74 -22.43
C VAL A 28 3.95 -9.52 -23.51
N HIS A 29 3.63 -9.29 -24.78
CA HIS A 29 4.27 -9.96 -25.92
C HIS A 29 5.72 -9.51 -26.18
N ALA A 30 6.17 -8.44 -25.53
CA ALA A 30 7.53 -7.91 -25.64
C ALA A 30 8.46 -8.43 -24.54
N TRP A 31 7.94 -9.12 -23.52
CA TRP A 31 8.71 -9.77 -22.47
C TRP A 31 9.03 -11.23 -22.84
N ASP A 32 10.07 -11.79 -22.23
CA ASP A 32 10.28 -13.24 -22.27
C ASP A 32 9.20 -13.99 -21.48
N ASP A 33 9.04 -15.29 -21.74
CA ASP A 33 7.99 -16.12 -21.13
C ASP A 33 8.07 -16.18 -19.59
N VAL A 34 9.27 -16.10 -19.00
CA VAL A 34 9.45 -16.16 -17.54
C VAL A 34 8.98 -14.84 -16.93
N THR A 35 9.43 -13.72 -17.48
CA THR A 35 9.01 -12.38 -17.03
C THR A 35 7.50 -12.21 -17.20
N ALA A 36 6.97 -12.56 -18.37
CA ALA A 36 5.53 -12.53 -18.62
C ALA A 36 4.76 -13.41 -17.65
N GLY A 37 5.24 -14.63 -17.37
CA GLY A 37 4.65 -15.54 -16.40
C GLY A 37 4.55 -14.94 -15.00
N VAL A 38 5.63 -14.34 -14.49
CA VAL A 38 5.66 -13.70 -13.16
C VAL A 38 4.68 -12.53 -13.08
N VAL A 39 4.67 -11.65 -14.09
CA VAL A 39 3.78 -10.49 -14.11
C VAL A 39 2.31 -10.93 -14.21
N LEU A 40 2.01 -11.89 -15.09
CA LEU A 40 0.65 -12.40 -15.27
C LEU A 40 0.13 -13.13 -14.03
N ALA A 41 0.99 -13.85 -13.31
CA ALA A 41 0.62 -14.54 -12.07
C ALA A 41 0.09 -13.58 -10.99
N ARG A 42 0.57 -12.33 -10.94
CA ARG A 42 0.11 -11.34 -9.95
C ARG A 42 -1.34 -10.90 -10.14
N LEU A 43 -1.93 -11.15 -11.31
CA LEU A 43 -3.33 -10.81 -11.61
C LEU A 43 -4.28 -11.95 -11.24
N ALA A 44 -3.75 -13.14 -10.96
CA ALA A 44 -4.54 -14.19 -10.36
C ALA A 44 -4.77 -13.83 -8.89
N LEU A 45 -6.04 -13.74 -8.48
CA LEU A 45 -6.39 -13.61 -7.07
C LEU A 45 -5.90 -14.87 -6.32
N PRO A 46 -5.12 -14.73 -5.24
CA PRO A 46 -4.75 -15.88 -4.41
C PRO A 46 -6.00 -16.60 -3.90
N GLY A 47 -5.96 -17.94 -3.85
CA GLY A 47 -7.10 -18.80 -3.52
C GLY A 47 -7.60 -18.75 -2.07
N GLY A 48 -7.27 -17.68 -1.33
CA GLY A 48 -7.51 -17.50 0.10
C GLY A 48 -6.24 -17.06 0.84
N LEU A 49 -6.41 -16.52 2.05
CA LEU A 49 -5.31 -16.17 2.95
C LEU A 49 -4.86 -17.42 3.73
N ALA A 50 -3.55 -17.61 3.83
CA ALA A 50 -2.90 -18.77 4.44
C ALA A 50 -2.03 -18.41 5.64
N PHE A 51 -1.57 -17.16 5.75
CA PHE A 51 -0.72 -16.70 6.85
C PHE A 51 -1.53 -16.03 7.97
N PHE A 52 -2.31 -15.00 7.63
CA PHE A 52 -3.05 -14.21 8.61
C PHE A 52 -4.31 -14.94 9.09
N THR A 53 -4.57 -14.85 10.39
CA THR A 53 -5.83 -15.25 11.00
C THR A 53 -6.93 -14.23 10.69
N SER A 54 -8.20 -14.60 10.82
CA SER A 54 -9.31 -13.67 10.60
C SER A 54 -9.27 -12.41 11.48
N ALA A 55 -8.73 -12.52 12.70
CA ALA A 55 -8.56 -11.38 13.59
C ALA A 55 -7.46 -10.43 13.07
N GLU A 56 -6.31 -10.97 12.68
CA GLU A 56 -5.21 -10.19 12.09
C GLU A 56 -5.62 -9.53 10.77
N VAL A 57 -6.42 -10.21 9.94
CA VAL A 57 -7.00 -9.65 8.71
C VAL A 57 -7.86 -8.41 9.01
N GLY A 58 -8.63 -8.44 10.10
CA GLY A 58 -9.46 -7.30 10.52
C GLY A 58 -8.64 -6.04 10.84
N VAL A 59 -7.35 -6.18 11.16
CA VAL A 59 -6.43 -5.07 11.43
C VAL A 59 -5.60 -4.73 10.19
N ALA A 60 -5.04 -5.75 9.54
CA ALA A 60 -4.12 -5.60 8.41
C ALA A 60 -4.80 -5.01 7.18
N ALA A 61 -6.05 -5.40 6.87
CA ALA A 61 -6.77 -4.87 5.72
C ALA A 61 -6.96 -3.34 5.80
N PRO A 62 -7.60 -2.78 6.85
CA PRO A 62 -7.75 -1.32 6.96
C PRO A 62 -6.41 -0.58 7.10
N LEU A 63 -5.40 -1.18 7.75
CA LEU A 63 -4.06 -0.63 7.80
C LEU A 63 -3.48 -0.43 6.39
N LEU A 64 -3.50 -1.49 5.58
CA LEU A 64 -2.94 -1.46 4.22
C LEU A 64 -3.75 -0.56 3.28
N ASP A 65 -5.08 -0.56 3.41
CA ASP A 65 -5.95 0.33 2.63
C ASP A 65 -5.63 1.81 2.94
N LEU A 66 -5.44 2.17 4.22
CA LEU A 66 -5.09 3.53 4.62
C LEU A 66 -3.68 3.94 4.16
N LEU A 67 -2.69 3.04 4.29
CA LEU A 67 -1.31 3.32 3.85
C LEU A 67 -1.20 3.55 2.34
N LEU A 68 -2.09 2.95 1.55
CA LEU A 68 -2.05 2.97 0.08
C LEU A 68 -3.23 3.72 -0.53
N ALA A 69 -4.01 4.42 0.29
CA ALA A 69 -5.23 5.14 -0.10
C ALA A 69 -6.19 4.30 -0.96
N GLN A 70 -6.37 3.01 -0.65
CA GLN A 70 -7.25 2.08 -1.36
C GLN A 70 -8.65 2.03 -0.74
N ASP A 71 -9.37 3.14 -0.83
CA ASP A 71 -10.68 3.33 -0.16
C ASP A 71 -11.83 2.58 -0.87
N GLY A 72 -11.61 2.14 -2.11
CA GLY A 72 -12.62 1.51 -2.96
C GLY A 72 -12.05 0.59 -4.02
N ASP A 73 -12.94 -0.02 -4.80
CA ASP A 73 -12.57 -0.87 -5.93
C ASP A 73 -12.52 -0.10 -7.26
N PRO A 74 -11.76 -0.57 -8.26
CA PRO A 74 -10.86 -1.74 -8.20
C PRO A 74 -9.63 -1.47 -7.33
N ARG A 75 -9.17 -2.43 -6.52
CA ARG A 75 -7.97 -2.28 -5.68
C ARG A 75 -6.95 -3.38 -5.94
N VAL A 76 -5.66 -3.06 -5.74
CA VAL A 76 -4.61 -4.08 -5.71
C VAL A 76 -4.82 -4.98 -4.48
N PRO A 77 -4.78 -6.32 -4.62
CA PRO A 77 -4.98 -7.26 -3.51
C PRO A 77 -3.74 -7.37 -2.60
N VAL A 78 -3.29 -6.24 -2.05
CA VAL A 78 -2.03 -6.09 -1.31
C VAL A 78 -1.94 -7.04 -0.12
N LEU A 79 -3.01 -7.15 0.68
CA LEU A 79 -3.06 -8.07 1.81
C LEU A 79 -2.79 -9.51 1.37
N ALA A 80 -3.38 -9.94 0.26
CA ALA A 80 -3.23 -11.31 -0.24
C ALA A 80 -1.82 -11.57 -0.81
N LEU A 81 -1.18 -10.56 -1.39
CA LEU A 81 0.22 -10.64 -1.84
C LEU A 81 1.18 -10.74 -0.66
N ILE A 82 0.99 -9.93 0.38
CA ILE A 82 1.79 -9.99 1.62
C ILE A 82 1.57 -11.33 2.32
N ASP A 83 0.32 -11.79 2.43
CA ASP A 83 -0.03 -13.07 3.05
C ASP A 83 0.67 -14.24 2.36
N ALA A 84 0.59 -14.34 1.04
CA ALA A 84 1.25 -15.39 0.27
C ALA A 84 2.77 -15.38 0.47
N ARG A 85 3.37 -14.18 0.48
CA ARG A 85 4.79 -13.97 0.71
C ARG A 85 5.22 -14.47 2.10
N LEU A 86 4.50 -14.07 3.14
CA LEU A 86 4.77 -14.48 4.53
C LEU A 86 4.50 -15.98 4.75
N ALA A 87 3.47 -16.55 4.11
CA ALA A 87 3.18 -17.98 4.14
C ALA A 87 4.29 -18.82 3.49
N ALA A 88 4.90 -18.30 2.41
CA ALA A 88 6.02 -18.94 1.73
C ALA A 88 7.37 -18.76 2.45
N GLY A 89 7.45 -17.92 3.49
CA GLY A 89 8.69 -17.57 4.19
C GLY A 89 9.63 -16.71 3.34
N GLU A 90 9.11 -15.99 2.34
CA GLU A 90 9.88 -15.12 1.47
C GLU A 90 10.19 -13.79 2.16
N THR A 91 11.38 -13.67 2.75
CA THR A 91 11.81 -12.43 3.42
C THR A 91 12.56 -11.50 2.47
N ASP A 92 12.91 -10.29 2.94
CA ASP A 92 13.80 -9.39 2.21
C ASP A 92 15.29 -9.80 2.29
N GLY A 93 15.62 -10.88 3.01
CA GLY A 93 16.99 -11.30 3.29
C GLY A 93 17.70 -10.49 4.38
N TRP A 94 16.98 -9.56 5.03
CA TRP A 94 17.44 -8.79 6.19
C TRP A 94 16.26 -8.45 7.12
N HIS A 95 16.55 -8.18 8.39
CA HIS A 95 15.62 -7.59 9.37
C HIS A 95 16.43 -6.70 10.33
N TYR A 96 15.75 -5.85 11.09
CA TYR A 96 16.39 -5.06 12.14
C TYR A 96 16.74 -5.95 13.34
N ASP A 97 17.96 -5.86 13.87
CA ASP A 97 18.45 -6.68 15.00
C ASP A 97 17.59 -6.52 16.27
N GLU A 98 16.96 -5.35 16.43
CA GLU A 98 16.09 -5.01 17.55
C GLU A 98 14.64 -5.51 17.37
N MET A 99 14.33 -6.16 16.24
CA MET A 99 12.99 -6.67 15.93
C MET A 99 13.01 -8.19 15.73
N PRO A 100 11.88 -8.87 16.00
CA PRO A 100 11.69 -10.25 15.55
C PRO A 100 11.80 -10.37 14.03
N GLU A 101 11.92 -11.61 13.53
CA GLU A 101 11.77 -11.89 12.11
C GLU A 101 10.41 -11.39 11.58
N ASP A 102 10.40 -10.96 10.31
CA ASP A 102 9.27 -10.24 9.70
C ASP A 102 7.89 -10.89 9.94
N ALA A 103 7.79 -12.23 9.88
CA ALA A 103 6.54 -12.93 10.12
C ALA A 103 6.00 -12.70 11.55
N GLN A 104 6.87 -12.80 12.56
CA GLN A 104 6.48 -12.57 13.95
C GLN A 104 6.23 -11.08 14.20
N ALA A 105 7.09 -10.20 13.63
CA ALA A 105 6.92 -8.76 13.73
C ALA A 105 5.57 -8.31 13.15
N TRP A 106 5.11 -8.88 12.03
CA TRP A 106 3.77 -8.62 11.49
C TRP A 106 2.66 -9.00 12.48
N ARG A 107 2.71 -10.20 13.07
CA ARG A 107 1.68 -10.63 14.04
C ARG A 107 1.63 -9.73 15.26
N ASP A 108 2.80 -9.41 15.81
CA ASP A 108 2.90 -8.60 17.01
C ASP A 108 2.48 -7.16 16.76
N THR A 109 2.95 -6.52 15.69
CA THR A 109 2.57 -5.13 15.40
C THR A 109 1.07 -4.98 15.13
N LEU A 110 0.41 -5.95 14.49
CA LEU A 110 -1.05 -5.95 14.34
C LEU A 110 -1.78 -6.10 15.69
N ARG A 111 -1.29 -6.99 16.56
CA ARG A 111 -1.83 -7.15 17.92
C ARG A 111 -1.69 -5.85 18.72
N LEU A 112 -0.52 -5.22 18.68
CA LEU A 112 -0.22 -3.97 19.41
C LEU A 112 -1.07 -2.80 18.90
N LEU A 113 -1.32 -2.71 17.59
CA LEU A 113 -2.22 -1.70 17.02
C LEU A 113 -3.67 -1.90 17.47
N ASP A 114 -4.11 -3.15 17.58
CA ASP A 114 -5.43 -3.51 18.10
C ASP A 114 -5.54 -3.29 19.62
N GLU A 115 -4.46 -3.46 20.37
CA GLU A 115 -4.38 -3.09 21.79
C GLU A 115 -4.47 -1.58 22.00
N ASP A 116 -3.77 -0.78 21.18
CA ASP A 116 -3.88 0.68 21.18
C ASP A 116 -5.31 1.15 20.90
N ALA A 117 -5.98 0.53 19.91
CA ALA A 117 -7.38 0.80 19.63
C ALA A 117 -8.28 0.54 20.85
N ARG A 118 -8.13 -0.63 21.49
CA ARG A 118 -8.92 -0.98 22.68
C ARG A 118 -8.67 -0.03 23.85
N ALA A 119 -7.41 0.32 24.07
CA ALA A 119 -7.02 1.21 25.16
C ALA A 119 -7.60 2.62 25.00
N ARG A 120 -7.60 3.17 23.78
CA ARG A 120 -8.06 4.54 23.50
C ARG A 120 -9.55 4.66 23.19
N HIS A 121 -10.22 3.59 22.78
CA HIS A 121 -11.60 3.68 22.28
C HIS A 121 -12.59 2.74 22.99
N SER A 122 -12.53 2.74 24.33
CA SER A 122 -13.50 2.06 25.20
C SER A 122 -13.59 0.56 24.95
N GLY A 123 -12.47 -0.09 24.66
CA GLY A 123 -12.38 -1.54 24.45
C GLY A 123 -12.74 -2.02 23.04
N ARG A 124 -13.06 -1.13 22.10
CA ARG A 124 -13.29 -1.48 20.69
C ARG A 124 -11.98 -1.83 20.00
N GLY A 125 -11.95 -2.95 19.27
CA GLY A 125 -10.81 -3.31 18.44
C GLY A 125 -10.63 -2.39 17.24
N PHE A 126 -9.46 -2.41 16.62
CA PHE A 126 -9.10 -1.54 15.49
C PHE A 126 -10.09 -1.67 14.32
N ALA A 127 -10.52 -2.90 14.03
CA ALA A 127 -11.49 -3.21 12.98
C ALA A 127 -12.88 -2.59 13.20
N GLU A 128 -13.22 -2.25 14.45
CA GLU A 128 -14.52 -1.68 14.83
C GLU A 128 -14.53 -0.14 14.78
N LEU A 129 -13.38 0.47 14.56
CA LEU A 129 -13.22 1.91 14.49
C LEU A 129 -13.59 2.45 13.11
N THR A 130 -13.98 3.73 13.07
CA THR A 130 -14.13 4.47 11.81
C THR A 130 -12.76 4.70 11.16
N SER A 131 -12.70 4.82 9.84
CA SER A 131 -11.44 5.03 9.09
C SER A 131 -10.61 6.21 9.62
N GLY A 132 -11.24 7.32 10.02
CA GLY A 132 -10.51 8.45 10.62
C GLY A 132 -9.80 8.11 11.94
N LYS A 133 -10.38 7.22 12.75
CA LYS A 133 -9.77 6.78 14.03
C LYS A 133 -8.69 5.73 13.81
N GLN A 134 -8.89 4.86 12.84
CA GLN A 134 -7.85 3.95 12.37
C GLN A 134 -6.63 4.74 11.87
N ALA A 135 -6.88 5.78 11.05
CA ALA A 135 -5.84 6.68 10.56
C ALA A 135 -5.13 7.44 11.70
N ALA A 136 -5.86 7.92 12.72
CA ALA A 136 -5.27 8.55 13.91
C ALA A 136 -4.28 7.65 14.65
N LEU A 137 -4.61 6.36 14.82
CA LEU A 137 -3.71 5.40 15.45
C LEU A 137 -2.47 5.10 14.60
N ILE A 138 -2.64 4.95 13.28
CA ILE A 138 -1.53 4.72 12.35
C ILE A 138 -0.59 5.95 12.31
N GLN A 139 -1.17 7.15 12.24
CA GLN A 139 -0.42 8.40 12.25
C GLN A 139 0.39 8.55 13.54
N ALA A 140 -0.17 8.18 14.69
CA ALA A 140 0.56 8.22 15.96
C ALA A 140 1.83 7.34 15.95
N VAL A 141 1.83 6.20 15.23
CA VAL A 141 3.03 5.36 15.05
C VAL A 141 4.03 6.03 14.10
N GLN A 142 3.56 6.62 13.00
CA GLN A 142 4.40 7.36 12.07
C GLN A 142 5.09 8.56 12.75
N ASP A 143 4.35 9.33 13.53
CA ASP A 143 4.84 10.51 14.24
C ASP A 143 5.88 10.10 15.29
N ALA A 144 5.60 9.05 16.07
CA ALA A 144 6.56 8.48 17.01
C ALA A 144 7.85 8.04 16.30
N GLY A 145 7.76 7.43 15.11
CA GLY A 145 8.93 7.08 14.31
C GLY A 145 9.71 8.30 13.83
N THR A 146 9.01 9.36 13.40
CA THR A 146 9.62 10.63 12.98
C THR A 146 10.38 11.32 14.12
N ASP A 147 9.85 11.21 15.35
CA ASP A 147 10.44 11.77 16.57
C ASP A 147 11.48 10.83 17.22
N GLY A 148 11.81 9.70 16.58
CA GLY A 148 12.77 8.71 17.09
C GLY A 148 12.34 8.05 18.40
N GLN A 149 11.03 7.93 18.64
CA GLN A 149 10.44 7.35 19.84
C GLN A 149 10.17 5.84 19.67
N GLU A 150 10.02 5.18 20.81
CA GLU A 150 9.58 3.79 20.86
C GLU A 150 8.05 3.67 20.85
N TRP A 151 7.56 2.59 20.25
CA TRP A 151 6.17 2.14 20.32
C TRP A 151 6.15 0.70 20.82
N HIS A 152 5.56 0.49 22.00
CA HIS A 152 5.52 -0.81 22.70
C HIS A 152 6.90 -1.47 22.90
N GLY A 153 7.94 -0.66 23.15
CA GLY A 153 9.31 -1.13 23.40
C GLY A 153 10.11 -1.45 22.13
N TRP A 154 9.59 -1.12 20.95
CA TRP A 154 10.29 -1.21 19.66
C TRP A 154 10.45 0.17 19.04
N SER A 155 11.48 0.36 18.22
CA SER A 155 11.59 1.56 17.39
C SER A 155 10.35 1.72 16.49
N ALA A 156 9.62 2.82 16.66
CA ALA A 156 8.44 3.10 15.84
C ALA A 156 8.82 3.33 14.36
N GLU A 157 10.02 3.85 14.09
CA GLU A 157 10.57 3.98 12.75
C GLU A 157 10.74 2.61 12.08
N HIS A 158 11.26 1.61 12.80
CA HIS A 158 11.45 0.28 12.26
C HIS A 158 10.10 -0.43 11.99
N VAL A 159 9.11 -0.25 12.87
CA VAL A 159 7.74 -0.74 12.64
C VAL A 159 7.11 -0.10 11.41
N TRP A 160 7.22 1.23 11.27
CA TRP A 160 6.74 1.95 10.10
C TRP A 160 7.41 1.46 8.81
N SER A 161 8.74 1.27 8.86
CA SER A 161 9.54 0.71 7.76
C SER A 161 9.06 -0.69 7.37
N LEU A 162 8.79 -1.58 8.35
CA LEU A 162 8.26 -2.92 8.08
C LEU A 162 6.94 -2.86 7.29
N TRP A 163 5.95 -2.10 7.77
CA TRP A 163 4.64 -2.02 7.14
C TRP A 163 4.74 -1.44 5.72
N THR A 164 5.40 -0.30 5.57
CA THR A 164 5.51 0.41 4.29
C THR A 164 6.35 -0.35 3.27
N ARG A 165 7.43 -1.02 3.68
CA ARG A 165 8.26 -1.85 2.79
C ARG A 165 7.46 -2.98 2.15
N TYR A 166 6.68 -3.72 2.93
CA TYR A 166 5.82 -4.78 2.42
C TYR A 166 4.65 -4.24 1.60
N ALA A 167 3.99 -3.16 2.07
CA ALA A 167 2.89 -2.52 1.36
C ALA A 167 3.33 -2.02 -0.02
N CYS A 168 4.41 -1.25 -0.10
CA CYS A 168 4.95 -0.72 -1.34
C CYS A 168 5.45 -1.83 -2.26
N THR A 169 6.15 -2.85 -1.72
CA THR A 169 6.63 -3.97 -2.53
C THR A 169 5.46 -4.72 -3.17
N ALA A 170 4.42 -5.04 -2.40
CA ALA A 170 3.24 -5.71 -2.93
C ALA A 170 2.49 -4.83 -3.95
N PHE A 171 2.20 -3.57 -3.59
CA PHE A 171 1.45 -2.64 -4.43
C PHE A 171 2.13 -2.35 -5.76
N TYR A 172 3.39 -1.88 -5.73
CA TYR A 172 4.15 -1.52 -6.92
C TYR A 172 4.71 -2.74 -7.69
N SER A 173 4.45 -3.97 -7.24
CA SER A 173 4.68 -5.15 -8.07
C SER A 173 3.52 -5.46 -9.02
N HIS A 174 2.33 -4.89 -8.76
CA HIS A 174 1.10 -5.24 -9.45
C HIS A 174 0.88 -4.39 -10.72
N PRO A 175 0.47 -5.00 -11.85
CA PRO A 175 0.28 -4.28 -13.12
C PRO A 175 -0.69 -3.09 -13.07
N TRP A 176 -1.69 -3.12 -12.18
CA TRP A 176 -2.61 -1.98 -12.03
C TRP A 176 -1.92 -0.74 -11.48
N ALA A 177 -1.03 -0.90 -10.50
CA ALA A 177 -0.22 0.21 -10.00
C ALA A 177 0.73 0.73 -11.08
N TRP A 178 1.22 -0.14 -11.98
CA TRP A 178 2.02 0.28 -13.13
C TRP A 178 1.22 1.14 -14.12
N ASN A 179 -0.05 0.79 -14.35
CA ASN A 179 -0.94 1.60 -15.18
C ASN A 179 -1.19 2.98 -14.54
N GLU A 180 -1.34 3.04 -13.22
CA GLU A 180 -1.52 4.28 -12.47
C GLU A 180 -0.34 5.24 -12.63
N ILE A 181 0.89 4.73 -12.51
CA ILE A 181 2.13 5.52 -12.57
C ILE A 181 2.79 5.56 -13.96
N GLY A 182 2.18 4.93 -14.96
CA GLY A 182 2.70 4.91 -16.34
C GLY A 182 3.97 4.09 -16.54
N PHE A 183 4.25 3.12 -15.67
CA PHE A 183 5.42 2.26 -15.79
C PHE A 183 5.23 1.20 -16.90
N PRO A 184 6.06 1.15 -17.96
CA PRO A 184 5.92 0.22 -19.08
C PRO A 184 6.30 -1.23 -18.77
N GLY A 185 6.63 -1.52 -17.52
CA GLY A 185 7.00 -2.85 -17.04
C GLY A 185 8.49 -3.15 -17.19
N PRO A 186 8.89 -4.42 -17.11
CA PRO A 186 10.29 -4.81 -17.24
C PRO A 186 10.85 -4.48 -18.63
N ALA A 187 12.11 -4.01 -18.67
CA ALA A 187 12.76 -3.66 -19.91
C ALA A 187 13.17 -4.90 -20.74
N TYR A 188 13.55 -6.01 -20.09
CA TYR A 188 14.09 -7.17 -20.79
C TYR A 188 13.00 -7.93 -21.58
N PRO A 189 13.32 -8.44 -22.79
CA PRO A 189 14.58 -8.30 -23.54
C PRO A 189 14.70 -7.02 -24.39
N ARG A 190 13.60 -6.28 -24.61
CA ARG A 190 13.53 -5.16 -25.56
C ARG A 190 14.45 -3.98 -25.22
N GLY A 191 14.60 -3.66 -23.95
CA GLY A 191 15.29 -2.48 -23.42
C GLY A 191 14.48 -1.19 -23.48
N TYR A 192 15.01 -0.15 -22.82
CA TYR A 192 14.61 1.25 -22.98
C TYR A 192 15.71 1.99 -23.75
N LEU A 193 15.37 2.61 -24.86
CA LEU A 193 16.23 3.34 -25.78
C LEU A 193 16.16 4.86 -25.57
N ASN A 194 15.04 5.38 -25.08
CA ASN A 194 14.75 6.82 -24.99
C ASN A 194 14.93 7.36 -23.57
N ALA A 195 16.16 7.38 -23.06
CA ALA A 195 16.48 7.81 -21.68
C ALA A 195 16.63 9.34 -21.47
N GLY A 196 16.24 10.16 -22.45
CA GLY A 196 16.33 11.63 -22.37
C GLY A 196 15.23 12.24 -21.51
N LEU A 197 15.44 13.47 -21.00
CA LEU A 197 14.38 14.24 -20.32
C LEU A 197 13.23 14.52 -21.31
N ASP A 198 12.00 14.26 -20.88
CA ASP A 198 10.77 14.31 -21.69
C ASP A 198 10.76 13.42 -22.96
N SER A 199 11.78 12.58 -23.12
CA SER A 199 11.79 11.53 -24.14
C SER A 199 10.91 10.37 -23.68
N ARG A 200 10.24 9.75 -24.65
CA ARG A 200 9.35 8.62 -24.42
C ARG A 200 9.58 7.56 -25.47
N GLU A 201 9.37 6.33 -25.06
CA GLU A 201 9.20 5.23 -26.01
C GLU A 201 7.90 5.38 -26.78
N HIS A 202 7.85 4.81 -27.99
CA HIS A 202 6.65 4.90 -28.83
C HIS A 202 5.42 4.16 -28.24
N TRP A 203 5.64 3.33 -27.22
CA TRP A 203 4.60 2.62 -26.47
C TRP A 203 4.25 3.27 -25.12
N GLU A 204 4.93 4.35 -24.74
CA GLU A 204 4.62 5.12 -23.53
C GLU A 204 3.58 6.20 -23.84
N VAL A 205 2.80 6.55 -22.82
CA VAL A 205 1.80 7.60 -22.89
C VAL A 205 2.32 8.80 -22.10
N ALA A 206 2.01 10.02 -22.54
CA ALA A 206 2.31 11.20 -21.74
C ALA A 206 1.48 11.16 -20.45
N ASP A 207 2.11 11.61 -19.37
CA ASP A 207 1.40 11.99 -18.16
C ASP A 207 0.33 13.05 -18.51
N HIS A 208 -0.86 12.85 -17.97
CA HIS A 208 -2.00 13.73 -18.05
C HIS A 208 -2.56 13.88 -16.65
N ASP A 209 -2.32 15.04 -16.06
CA ASP A 209 -2.91 15.44 -14.80
C ASP A 209 -3.74 16.70 -15.03
N ASP A 210 -5.03 16.64 -14.69
CA ASP A 210 -5.89 17.82 -14.70
C ASP A 210 -5.67 18.66 -13.43
N GLU A 211 -4.99 18.12 -12.41
CA GLU A 211 -4.66 18.83 -11.18
C GLU A 211 -3.33 19.55 -11.28
N ASP A 212 -3.33 20.81 -10.83
CA ASP A 212 -2.10 21.58 -10.67
C ASP A 212 -1.23 20.93 -9.56
N PRO A 213 0.03 20.56 -9.82
CA PRO A 213 0.92 20.01 -8.80
C PRO A 213 1.44 21.06 -7.82
N ILE A 214 1.36 22.36 -8.13
CA ILE A 214 1.93 23.46 -7.34
C ILE A 214 1.35 23.57 -5.90
N PRO A 215 0.05 23.40 -5.63
CA PRO A 215 -0.53 23.50 -4.29
C PRO A 215 -0.41 22.19 -3.48
N PHE A 216 0.49 21.27 -3.82
CA PHE A 216 0.68 20.01 -3.07
C PHE A 216 0.90 20.26 -1.56
N ALA A 217 1.73 21.25 -1.22
CA ALA A 217 2.00 21.59 0.19
C ALA A 217 0.72 22.01 0.92
N ASP A 218 -0.12 22.84 0.30
CA ASP A 218 -1.37 23.31 0.89
C ASP A 218 -2.37 22.15 1.07
N ARG A 219 -2.39 21.18 0.16
CA ARG A 219 -3.20 19.96 0.29
C ARG A 219 -2.75 19.11 1.48
N VAL A 220 -1.44 18.93 1.64
CA VAL A 220 -0.87 18.18 2.77
C VAL A 220 -1.19 18.88 4.09
N GLU A 221 -1.05 20.20 4.17
CA GLU A 221 -1.37 20.95 5.39
C GLU A 221 -2.88 20.92 5.70
N THR A 222 -3.74 20.94 4.68
CA THR A 222 -5.19 20.78 4.87
C THR A 222 -5.52 19.40 5.46
N ALA A 223 -4.95 18.34 4.90
CA ALA A 223 -5.13 16.98 5.42
C ALA A 223 -4.61 16.83 6.86
N ARG A 224 -3.48 17.47 7.21
CA ARG A 224 -2.97 17.53 8.58
C ARG A 224 -3.93 18.24 9.53
N HIS A 225 -4.54 19.34 9.09
CA HIS A 225 -5.53 20.06 9.90
C HIS A 225 -6.79 19.21 10.14
N GLU A 226 -7.34 18.59 9.09
CA GLU A 226 -8.49 17.68 9.21
C GLU A 226 -8.19 16.52 10.17
N HIS A 227 -6.98 15.97 10.11
CA HIS A 227 -6.51 14.95 11.04
C HIS A 227 -6.43 15.48 12.48
N ALA A 228 -5.86 16.66 12.68
CA ALA A 228 -5.75 17.29 13.99
C ALA A 228 -7.12 17.58 14.61
N ASP A 229 -8.13 17.92 13.80
CA ASP A 229 -9.50 18.11 14.25
C ASP A 229 -10.10 16.78 14.76
N VAL A 230 -9.93 15.68 14.02
CA VAL A 230 -10.36 14.34 14.48
C VAL A 230 -9.72 13.99 15.82
N VAL A 231 -8.41 14.19 15.97
CA VAL A 231 -7.68 13.93 17.22
C VAL A 231 -8.09 14.91 18.35
N GLY A 232 -8.42 16.16 18.00
CA GLY A 232 -8.83 17.20 18.93
C GLY A 232 -10.24 16.96 19.49
N GLU A 233 -11.18 16.55 18.64
CA GLU A 233 -12.53 16.13 19.03
C GLU A 233 -12.48 14.95 20.02
N GLU A 234 -11.55 14.01 19.82
CA GLU A 234 -11.32 12.89 20.75
C GLU A 234 -10.87 13.35 22.14
N ARG A 235 -9.86 14.22 22.20
CA ARG A 235 -9.37 14.77 23.48
C ARG A 235 -10.45 15.57 24.23
N ALA A 236 -11.35 16.22 23.50
CA ALA A 236 -12.47 16.94 24.09
C ALA A 236 -13.55 15.99 24.63
N GLN A 237 -13.82 14.90 23.91
CA GLN A 237 -14.81 13.89 24.29
C GLN A 237 -14.33 13.03 25.49
N GLU A 238 -13.03 12.78 25.63
CA GLU A 238 -12.42 12.11 26.78
C GLU A 238 -12.39 12.97 28.06
N ARG A 239 -12.34 14.30 27.94
CA ARG A 239 -12.30 15.24 29.08
C ARG A 239 -13.69 15.66 29.58
N GLY A 240 -14.75 15.32 28.85
CA GLY A 240 -16.15 15.67 29.16
C GLY A 240 -16.93 14.58 29.94
N LEU A 241 -16.26 13.50 30.33
CA LEU A 241 -16.74 12.43 31.22
C LEU A 241 -16.02 12.49 32.57
#